data_AF-A0A3M9M755-F1
#
_entry.id   AF-A0A3M9M755-F1
#
_cell.length_a   1.000
_cell.length_b   1.000
_cell.length_c   1.000
_cell.angle_alpha   90.00
_cell.angle_beta   90.00
_cell.angle_gamma   90.00
#
_symmetry.space_group_name_H-M   'P 1'
#
loop_
_entity.id
_entity.type
_entity.pdbx_description
1 polymer ?
#
loop_
_entity_poly.entity_id
_entity_poly.type
_entity_poly.pdbx_seq_one_letter_code
_entity_poly.pdbx_strand_id
1 'polypeptide(L)'
;MPDMFDALARLLLDDKDRHLLAENQRDLTEWGLSGWSERHPDVADMFLVDEFDEAPAPAELLSAIGLERRTIGWVDCAREDDEHQVRTMVAESCRRRGLPVPVFPDDLEDAVVASLGENLTRWNYVPAVLRAVDEHLARVGLRLLLIERDNDEYTFAPVESCDLDSLGESRVGGCRIYGVDGLDI
;
A
#
# COMPACT_ATOMS: atom_id res chain seq x y z
N MET A 1 -19.81 6.19 13.58
CA MET A 1 -18.68 5.32 13.19
C MET A 1 -17.52 6.25 12.89
N PRO A 2 -16.29 5.97 13.34
CA PRO A 2 -15.14 6.69 12.80
C PRO A 2 -15.20 6.59 11.28
N ASP A 3 -14.81 7.67 10.60
CA ASP A 3 -14.68 7.66 9.15
C ASP A 3 -13.77 6.47 8.76
N MET A 4 -14.17 5.67 7.78
CA MET A 4 -13.38 4.51 7.33
C MET A 4 -11.98 4.96 6.88
N PHE A 5 -11.88 6.19 6.36
CA PHE A 5 -10.60 6.82 6.07
C PHE A 5 -9.73 7.03 7.31
N ASP A 6 -10.30 7.55 8.40
CA ASP A 6 -9.58 7.72 9.67
C ASP A 6 -9.12 6.38 10.25
N ALA A 7 -9.94 5.33 10.12
CA ALA A 7 -9.56 3.99 10.54
C ALA A 7 -8.36 3.49 9.74
N LEU A 8 -8.40 3.62 8.41
CA LEU A 8 -7.30 3.25 7.53
C LEU A 8 -6.02 4.04 7.84
N ALA A 9 -6.11 5.36 8.02
CA ALA A 9 -4.97 6.19 8.37
C ALA A 9 -4.35 5.78 9.72
N ARG A 10 -5.15 5.42 10.73
CA ARG A 10 -4.67 4.91 12.04
C ARG A 10 -3.94 3.59 11.94
N LEU A 11 -4.36 2.73 11.01
CA LEU A 11 -3.72 1.43 10.81
C LEU A 11 -2.36 1.59 10.12
N LEU A 12 -2.27 2.51 9.15
CA LEU A 12 -1.12 2.60 8.25
C LEU A 12 -0.07 3.62 8.66
N LEU A 13 -0.45 4.65 9.42
CA LEU A 13 0.41 5.76 9.79
C LEU A 13 0.52 5.92 11.32
N ASP A 14 1.70 6.33 11.77
CA ASP A 14 1.89 6.73 13.18
C ASP A 14 1.25 8.10 13.49
N ASP A 15 1.31 8.52 14.75
CA ASP A 15 0.69 9.79 15.19
C ASP A 15 1.26 11.02 14.45
N LYS A 16 2.56 11.00 14.13
CA LYS A 16 3.24 12.10 13.45
C LYS A 16 2.83 12.15 11.98
N ASP A 17 2.79 11.01 11.32
CA ASP A 17 2.43 10.92 9.90
C ASP A 17 0.94 11.19 9.68
N ARG A 18 0.07 10.86 10.65
CA ARG A 18 -1.33 11.28 10.61
C ARG A 18 -1.52 12.77 10.81
N HIS A 19 -0.66 13.42 11.60
CA HIS A 19 -0.66 14.88 11.69
C HIS A 19 -0.26 15.51 10.35
N LEU A 20 0.76 14.95 9.69
CA LEU A 20 1.18 15.38 8.36
C LEU A 20 0.07 15.19 7.32
N LEU A 21 -0.65 14.07 7.36
CA LEU A 21 -1.81 13.83 6.49
C LEU A 21 -2.90 14.87 6.69
N ALA A 22 -3.27 15.16 7.95
CA ALA A 22 -4.27 16.16 8.28
C ALA A 22 -3.83 17.58 7.86
N GLU A 23 -2.53 17.91 8.00
CA GLU A 23 -1.95 19.17 7.55
C GLU A 23 -2.03 19.30 6.02
N ASN A 24 -1.64 18.26 5.27
CA ASN A 24 -1.70 18.24 3.82
C ASN A 24 -3.16 18.40 3.31
N GLN A 25 -4.12 17.69 3.91
CA GLN A 25 -5.53 17.80 3.55
C GLN A 25 -6.10 19.20 3.81
N ARG A 26 -5.76 19.78 4.97
CA ARG A 26 -6.16 21.15 5.32
C ARG A 26 -5.58 22.16 4.34
N ASP A 27 -4.29 22.08 4.07
CA ASP A 27 -3.60 23.02 3.20
C ASP A 27 -4.06 22.91 1.75
N LEU A 28 -4.33 21.69 1.26
CA LEU A 28 -4.93 21.48 -0.06
C LEU A 28 -6.32 22.11 -0.17
N THR A 29 -7.13 22.02 0.89
CA THR A 29 -8.46 22.65 0.96
C THR A 29 -8.36 24.18 1.03
N GLU A 30 -7.41 24.72 1.79
CA GLU A 30 -7.25 26.15 2.04
C GLU A 30 -6.60 26.89 0.85
N TRP A 31 -5.61 26.26 0.21
CA TRP A 31 -4.73 26.92 -0.77
C TRP A 31 -4.88 26.38 -2.19
N GLY A 32 -5.63 25.29 -2.39
CA GLY A 32 -5.71 24.60 -3.68
C GLY A 32 -4.39 23.91 -4.08
N LEU A 33 -4.41 23.21 -5.22
CA LEU A 33 -3.28 22.39 -5.68
C LEU A 33 -1.97 23.15 -5.79
N SER A 34 -1.95 24.31 -6.46
CA SER A 34 -0.72 25.10 -6.65
C SER A 34 -0.17 25.66 -5.34
N GLY A 35 -1.03 26.14 -4.44
CA GLY A 35 -0.59 26.69 -3.16
C GLY A 35 -0.16 25.62 -2.17
N TRP A 36 -0.70 24.40 -2.30
CA TRP A 36 -0.29 23.23 -1.53
C TRP A 36 1.06 22.68 -2.01
N SER A 37 1.28 22.54 -3.32
CA SER A 37 2.51 21.97 -3.87
C SER A 37 3.75 22.80 -3.55
N GLU A 38 3.61 24.14 -3.50
CA GLU A 38 4.68 25.04 -3.05
C GLU A 38 5.08 24.82 -1.56
N ARG A 39 4.15 24.34 -0.73
CA ARG A 39 4.36 24.15 0.72
C ARG A 39 4.79 22.75 1.08
N HIS A 40 4.33 21.75 0.33
CA HIS A 40 4.58 20.33 0.56
C HIS A 40 5.28 19.70 -0.65
N PRO A 41 6.46 20.20 -1.09
CA PRO A 41 7.10 19.72 -2.31
C PRO A 41 7.44 18.22 -2.23
N ASP A 42 7.88 17.73 -1.07
CA ASP A 42 8.25 16.32 -0.88
C ASP A 42 7.06 15.35 -1.11
N VAL A 43 5.84 15.79 -0.74
CA VAL A 43 4.62 15.01 -0.93
C VAL A 43 4.06 15.24 -2.34
N ALA A 44 4.13 16.49 -2.83
CA ALA A 44 3.69 16.84 -4.17
C ALA A 44 4.48 16.09 -5.25
N ASP A 45 5.80 15.97 -5.10
CA ASP A 45 6.71 15.27 -6.03
C ASP A 45 6.28 13.81 -6.30
N MET A 46 5.59 13.17 -5.34
CA MET A 46 5.03 11.82 -5.51
C MET A 46 3.89 11.75 -6.55
N PHE A 47 3.31 12.89 -6.90
CA PHE A 47 2.23 13.02 -7.88
C PHE A 47 2.72 13.62 -9.21
N LEU A 48 3.91 14.23 -9.27
CA LEU A 48 4.35 15.03 -10.43
C LEU A 48 4.83 14.22 -11.64
N VAL A 49 4.66 12.89 -11.65
CA VAL A 49 5.10 12.05 -12.77
C VAL A 49 4.18 12.19 -13.99
N ASP A 50 2.93 12.60 -13.75
CA ASP A 50 1.98 13.04 -14.78
C ASP A 50 1.44 14.41 -14.38
N GLU A 51 1.16 15.28 -15.34
CA GLU A 51 0.60 16.62 -15.10
C GLU A 51 -0.80 16.49 -14.49
N PHE A 52 -0.91 16.30 -13.17
CA PHE A 52 -2.20 16.30 -12.49
C PHE A 52 -2.76 17.73 -12.49
N ASP A 53 -3.78 17.94 -13.31
CA ASP A 53 -4.62 19.16 -13.28
C ASP A 53 -5.59 19.17 -12.08
N GLU A 54 -5.64 18.07 -11.30
CA GLU A 54 -6.59 17.86 -10.22
C GLU A 54 -5.90 17.63 -8.86
N ALA A 55 -6.54 18.08 -7.79
CA ALA A 55 -6.06 17.91 -6.43
C ALA A 55 -6.13 16.43 -6.01
N PRO A 56 -5.09 15.87 -5.35
CA PRO A 56 -5.09 14.46 -4.96
C PRO A 56 -6.21 14.17 -3.96
N ALA A 57 -6.87 13.03 -4.15
CA ALA A 57 -7.88 12.55 -3.23
C ALA A 57 -7.25 12.18 -1.86
N PRO A 58 -8.05 12.18 -0.77
CA PRO A 58 -7.55 11.81 0.57
C PRO A 58 -6.79 10.48 0.63
N ALA A 59 -7.24 9.46 -0.11
CA ALA A 59 -6.59 8.15 -0.15
C ALA A 59 -5.23 8.20 -0.89
N GLU A 60 -5.10 9.07 -1.89
CA GLU A 60 -3.85 9.27 -2.62
C GLU A 60 -2.80 9.97 -1.75
N LEU A 61 -3.20 10.98 -0.98
CA LEU A 61 -2.33 11.61 0.03
C LEU A 61 -1.87 10.61 1.10
N LEU A 62 -2.78 9.73 1.55
CA LEU A 62 -2.44 8.65 2.48
C LEU A 62 -1.39 7.71 1.89
N SER A 63 -1.58 7.26 0.65
CA SER A 63 -0.62 6.41 -0.05
C SER A 63 0.73 7.11 -0.21
N ALA A 64 0.78 8.34 -0.70
CA ALA A 64 2.03 9.09 -0.89
C ALA A 64 2.82 9.27 0.40
N ILE A 65 2.15 9.67 1.49
CA ILE A 65 2.80 9.79 2.81
C ILE A 65 3.28 8.42 3.29
N GLY A 66 2.45 7.38 3.16
CA GLY A 66 2.81 6.04 3.58
C GLY A 66 3.99 5.46 2.78
N LEU A 67 4.09 5.78 1.50
CA LEU A 67 5.19 5.39 0.62
C LEU A 67 6.49 6.11 1.01
N GLU A 68 6.45 7.42 1.20
CA GLU A 68 7.58 8.24 1.66
C GLU A 68 8.12 7.75 3.02
N ARG A 69 7.21 7.32 3.90
CA ARG A 69 7.52 6.78 5.23
C ARG A 69 7.83 5.29 5.25
N ARG A 70 7.63 4.61 4.11
CA ARG A 70 7.77 3.15 3.94
C ARG A 70 6.90 2.33 4.89
N THR A 71 5.73 2.86 5.24
CA THR A 71 4.68 2.13 5.95
C THR A 71 3.71 1.46 4.99
N ILE A 72 3.66 1.97 3.76
CA ILE A 72 2.95 1.41 2.62
C ILE A 72 4.00 1.05 1.55
N GLY A 73 3.85 -0.11 0.93
CA GLY A 73 4.64 -0.55 -0.22
C GLY A 73 3.83 -0.47 -1.51
N TRP A 74 4.52 -0.51 -2.64
CA TRP A 74 3.92 -0.56 -3.97
C TRP A 74 4.69 -1.52 -4.87
N VAL A 75 4.05 -2.02 -5.91
CA VAL A 75 4.69 -2.80 -6.98
C VAL A 75 3.86 -2.68 -8.26
N ASP A 76 4.54 -2.46 -9.38
CA ASP A 76 3.92 -2.50 -10.71
C ASP A 76 3.34 -3.91 -11.00
N CYS A 77 2.11 -3.97 -11.50
CA CYS A 77 1.42 -5.23 -11.77
C CYS A 77 2.09 -6.09 -12.87
N ALA A 78 2.88 -5.49 -13.75
CA ALA A 78 3.57 -6.10 -14.88
C ALA A 78 5.03 -6.51 -14.59
N ARG A 79 5.51 -6.34 -13.34
CA ARG A 79 6.85 -6.77 -12.87
C ARG A 79 8.02 -6.00 -13.51
N GLU A 80 7.93 -4.67 -13.58
CA GLU A 80 8.99 -3.85 -14.19
C GLU A 80 10.13 -3.48 -13.22
N ASP A 81 9.86 -3.44 -11.91
CA ASP A 81 10.70 -2.65 -11.01
C ASP A 81 11.86 -3.42 -10.35
N ASP A 82 11.65 -4.47 -9.54
CA ASP A 82 12.78 -5.18 -8.91
C ASP A 82 12.45 -6.60 -8.37
N GLU A 83 13.46 -7.48 -8.35
CA GLU A 83 13.39 -8.75 -7.62
C GLU A 83 13.25 -8.49 -6.10
N HIS A 84 12.41 -9.28 -5.42
CA HIS A 84 12.22 -9.23 -3.96
C HIS A 84 11.60 -7.94 -3.40
N GLN A 85 11.12 -7.03 -4.25
CA GLN A 85 10.53 -5.75 -3.83
C GLN A 85 9.43 -5.92 -2.79
N VAL A 86 8.45 -6.79 -3.06
CA VAL A 86 7.29 -7.01 -2.17
C VAL A 86 7.74 -7.43 -0.77
N ARG A 87 8.56 -8.47 -0.65
CA ARG A 87 9.02 -8.97 0.66
C ARG A 87 9.89 -7.95 1.40
N THR A 88 10.69 -7.17 0.66
CA THR A 88 11.53 -6.12 1.24
C THR A 88 10.67 -5.00 1.82
N MET A 89 9.71 -4.48 1.05
CA MET A 89 8.82 -3.40 1.50
C MET A 89 7.92 -3.85 2.66
N VAL A 90 7.40 -5.08 2.64
CA VAL A 90 6.64 -5.63 3.77
C VAL A 90 7.50 -5.70 5.03
N ALA A 91 8.73 -6.21 4.94
CA ALA A 91 9.62 -6.28 6.09
C ALA A 91 9.99 -4.88 6.63
N GLU A 92 10.21 -3.90 5.75
CA GLU A 92 10.45 -2.52 6.15
C GLU A 92 9.24 -1.88 6.82
N SER A 93 8.04 -2.06 6.26
CA SER A 93 6.79 -1.57 6.85
C SER A 93 6.56 -2.16 8.25
N CYS A 94 6.75 -3.48 8.42
CA CYS A 94 6.67 -4.12 9.73
C CYS A 94 7.65 -3.46 10.74
N ARG A 95 8.92 -3.25 10.34
CA ARG A 95 9.92 -2.61 11.22
C ARG A 95 9.53 -1.19 11.60
N ARG A 96 9.06 -0.39 10.64
CA ARG A 96 8.66 1.02 10.85
C ARG A 96 7.48 1.12 11.81
N ARG A 97 6.54 0.18 11.72
CA ARG A 97 5.31 0.16 12.52
C ARG A 97 5.41 -0.68 13.80
N GLY A 98 6.58 -1.26 14.08
CA GLY A 98 6.79 -2.09 15.27
C GLY A 98 6.01 -3.41 15.25
N LEU A 99 5.63 -3.89 14.06
CA LEU A 99 4.95 -5.17 13.87
C LEU A 99 5.96 -6.33 13.83
N PRO A 100 5.53 -7.57 14.11
CA PRO A 100 6.34 -8.76 13.87
C PRO A 100 6.85 -8.81 12.42
N VAL A 101 8.17 -9.00 12.25
CA VAL A 101 8.77 -9.14 10.91
C VAL A 101 8.74 -10.62 10.54
N PRO A 102 7.99 -11.03 9.51
CA PRO A 102 7.99 -12.42 9.05
C PRO A 102 9.35 -12.81 8.47
N VAL A 103 9.69 -14.10 8.58
CA VAL A 103 10.84 -14.67 7.88
C VAL A 103 10.36 -15.20 6.53
N PHE A 104 10.90 -14.61 5.46
CA PHE A 104 10.68 -15.08 4.10
C PHE A 104 11.84 -15.99 3.68
N PRO A 105 11.57 -17.12 3.03
CA PRO A 105 12.59 -17.95 2.45
C PRO A 105 13.27 -17.20 1.30
N ASP A 106 14.55 -17.50 1.06
CA ASP A 106 15.33 -16.85 0.00
C ASP A 106 14.84 -17.21 -1.40
N ASP A 107 14.20 -18.38 -1.54
CA ASP A 107 13.64 -18.93 -2.78
C ASP A 107 12.12 -18.72 -2.92
N LEU A 108 11.53 -17.77 -2.18
CA LEU A 108 10.07 -17.52 -2.22
C LEU A 108 9.59 -17.25 -3.65
N GLU A 109 10.25 -16.34 -4.37
CA GLU A 109 9.85 -15.96 -5.72
C GLU A 109 10.15 -17.08 -6.74
N ASP A 110 11.20 -17.86 -6.54
CA ASP A 110 11.49 -19.04 -7.35
C ASP A 110 10.41 -20.12 -7.16
N ALA A 111 9.93 -20.31 -5.94
CA ALA A 111 8.81 -21.20 -5.64
C ALA A 111 7.51 -20.72 -6.29
N VAL A 112 7.27 -19.40 -6.33
CA VAL A 112 6.14 -18.80 -7.07
C VAL A 112 6.27 -19.06 -8.57
N VAL A 113 7.44 -18.82 -9.17
CA VAL A 113 7.69 -19.10 -10.59
C VAL A 113 7.47 -20.59 -10.90
N ALA A 114 8.01 -21.48 -10.07
CA ALA A 114 7.85 -22.92 -10.23
C ALA A 114 6.38 -23.36 -10.08
N SER A 115 5.62 -22.73 -9.17
CA SER A 115 4.20 -23.01 -8.98
C SER A 115 3.34 -22.54 -10.16
N LEU A 116 3.67 -21.42 -10.78
CA LEU A 116 2.96 -20.91 -11.96
C LEU A 116 3.30 -21.71 -13.22
N GLY A 117 4.56 -22.16 -13.35
CA GLY A 117 5.02 -23.02 -14.43
C GLY A 117 4.72 -22.43 -15.81
N GLU A 118 4.09 -23.23 -16.68
CA GLU A 118 3.70 -22.82 -18.04
C GLU A 118 2.62 -21.71 -18.07
N ASN A 119 1.92 -21.48 -16.94
CA ASN A 119 0.91 -20.43 -16.82
C ASN A 119 1.51 -19.09 -16.36
N LEU A 120 2.83 -18.98 -16.18
CA LEU A 120 3.46 -17.73 -15.81
C LEU A 120 3.20 -16.66 -16.89
N THR A 121 2.56 -15.57 -16.48
CA THR A 121 2.36 -14.37 -17.28
C THR A 121 2.88 -13.15 -16.53
N ARG A 122 3.06 -12.04 -17.22
CA ARG A 122 3.40 -10.77 -16.56
C ARG A 122 2.35 -10.33 -15.54
N TRP A 123 1.08 -10.71 -15.73
CA TRP A 123 -0.05 -10.21 -14.94
C TRP A 123 -0.38 -11.06 -13.70
N ASN A 124 -0.01 -12.34 -13.67
CA ASN A 124 -0.31 -13.23 -12.54
C ASN A 124 0.88 -13.50 -11.61
N TYR A 125 2.08 -13.06 -11.99
CA TYR A 125 3.26 -13.20 -11.15
C TYR A 125 3.13 -12.40 -9.85
N VAL A 126 2.86 -11.10 -9.95
CA VAL A 126 2.76 -10.21 -8.78
C VAL A 126 1.63 -10.63 -7.83
N PRO A 127 0.41 -10.93 -8.32
CA PRO A 127 -0.64 -11.54 -7.49
C PRO A 127 -0.18 -12.79 -6.73
N ALA A 128 0.60 -13.67 -7.36
CA ALA A 128 1.09 -14.88 -6.72
C ALA A 128 2.16 -14.59 -5.65
N VAL A 129 3.04 -13.60 -5.88
CA VAL A 129 4.00 -13.13 -4.87
C VAL A 129 3.29 -12.50 -3.67
N LEU A 130 2.28 -11.66 -3.90
CA LEU A 130 1.47 -11.05 -2.83
C LEU A 130 0.78 -12.13 -1.97
N ARG A 131 0.24 -13.18 -2.60
CA ARG A 131 -0.33 -14.37 -1.92
C ARG A 131 0.71 -15.11 -1.08
N ALA A 132 1.87 -15.42 -1.66
CA ALA A 132 2.94 -16.09 -0.93
C ALA A 132 3.43 -15.26 0.27
N VAL A 133 3.54 -13.94 0.13
CA VAL A 133 3.91 -13.04 1.23
C VAL A 133 2.83 -13.00 2.32
N ASP A 134 1.55 -12.93 1.94
CA ASP A 134 0.42 -12.96 2.88
C ASP A 134 0.37 -14.26 3.70
N GLU A 135 0.65 -15.42 3.08
CA GLU A 135 0.74 -16.70 3.80
C GLU A 135 1.83 -16.70 4.88
N HIS A 136 2.95 -16.01 4.64
CA HIS A 136 4.02 -15.85 5.63
C HIS A 136 3.65 -14.85 6.73
N LEU A 137 2.96 -13.76 6.40
CA LEU A 137 2.42 -12.80 7.36
C LEU A 137 1.39 -13.46 8.30
N ALA A 138 0.53 -14.33 7.78
CA ALA A 138 -0.49 -15.04 8.55
C ALA A 138 0.11 -15.87 9.71
N ARG A 139 1.33 -16.39 9.53
CA ARG A 139 2.05 -17.17 10.58
C ARG A 139 2.47 -16.33 11.78
N VAL A 140 2.51 -15.01 11.64
CA VAL A 140 2.83 -14.05 12.71
C VAL A 140 1.64 -13.19 13.10
N GLY A 141 0.41 -13.58 12.72
CA GLY A 141 -0.82 -12.86 13.07
C GLY A 141 -1.08 -11.60 12.25
N LEU A 142 -0.39 -11.45 11.12
CA LEU A 142 -0.55 -10.33 10.20
C LEU A 142 -1.23 -10.78 8.91
N ARG A 143 -1.76 -9.83 8.14
CA ARG A 143 -2.27 -10.04 6.78
C ARG A 143 -1.83 -8.87 5.90
N LEU A 144 -1.83 -9.07 4.59
CA LEU A 144 -1.54 -8.03 3.63
C LEU A 144 -2.84 -7.33 3.22
N LEU A 145 -2.95 -6.06 3.60
CA LEU A 145 -3.98 -5.16 3.13
C LEU A 145 -3.57 -4.59 1.77
N LEU A 146 -4.49 -4.58 0.82
CA LEU A 146 -4.35 -4.00 -0.51
C LEU A 146 -5.18 -2.71 -0.59
N ILE A 147 -4.60 -1.72 -1.26
CA ILE A 147 -5.18 -0.41 -1.55
C ILE A 147 -5.14 -0.26 -3.07
N GLU A 148 -6.24 -0.60 -3.73
CA GLU A 148 -6.33 -0.55 -5.18
C GLU A 148 -6.93 0.79 -5.60
N ARG A 149 -6.14 1.57 -6.34
CA ARG A 149 -6.55 2.82 -6.96
C ARG A 149 -6.96 2.61 -8.41
N ASP A 150 -6.14 1.88 -9.14
CA ASP A 150 -6.27 1.52 -10.54
C ASP A 150 -5.75 0.08 -10.76
N ASN A 151 -5.62 -0.34 -12.02
CA ASN A 151 -5.22 -1.70 -12.37
C ASN A 151 -3.73 -1.82 -12.72
N ASP A 152 -2.96 -0.73 -12.61
CA ASP A 152 -1.58 -0.69 -13.09
C ASP A 152 -0.57 -0.89 -11.94
N GLU A 153 -0.96 -0.62 -10.69
CA GLU A 153 -0.13 -0.83 -9.50
C GLU A 153 -0.86 -1.52 -8.35
N TYR A 154 -0.11 -2.30 -7.57
CA TYR A 154 -0.59 -2.80 -6.27
C TYR A 154 0.06 -2.01 -5.14
N THR A 155 -0.74 -1.26 -4.40
CA THR A 155 -0.33 -0.65 -3.13
C THR A 155 -0.74 -1.56 -1.98
N PHE A 156 0.17 -1.80 -1.02
CA PHE A 156 -0.03 -2.79 0.03
C PHE A 156 0.60 -2.44 1.37
N ALA A 157 0.06 -2.98 2.46
CA ALA A 157 0.64 -2.84 3.80
C ALA A 157 0.31 -4.03 4.71
N PRO A 158 1.25 -4.51 5.56
CA PRO A 158 0.97 -5.54 6.55
C PRO A 158 0.11 -4.98 7.69
N VAL A 159 -1.00 -5.60 8.05
CA VAL A 159 -1.86 -5.18 9.18
C VAL A 159 -2.14 -6.38 10.08
N GLU A 160 -2.59 -6.17 11.31
CA GLU A 160 -3.04 -7.29 12.14
C GLU A 160 -4.26 -7.96 11.49
N SER A 161 -4.38 -9.28 11.60
CA SER A 161 -5.48 -10.01 10.95
C SER A 161 -6.86 -9.50 11.39
N CYS A 162 -7.02 -9.16 12.66
CA CYS A 162 -8.28 -8.64 13.20
C CYS A 162 -8.65 -7.24 12.69
N ASP A 163 -7.65 -6.43 12.33
CA ASP A 163 -7.90 -5.10 11.75
C ASP A 163 -8.43 -5.25 10.33
N LEU A 164 -7.84 -6.17 9.55
CA LEU A 164 -8.33 -6.48 8.20
C LEU A 164 -9.75 -7.04 8.22
N ASP A 165 -10.04 -7.98 9.13
CA ASP A 165 -11.39 -8.55 9.30
C ASP A 165 -12.42 -7.47 9.67
N SER A 166 -12.01 -6.46 10.44
CA SER A 166 -12.87 -5.35 10.85
C SER A 166 -13.15 -4.35 9.73
N LEU A 167 -12.17 -4.12 8.85
CA LEU A 167 -12.34 -3.28 7.65
C LEU A 167 -13.21 -3.97 6.59
N GLY A 168 -13.06 -5.28 6.44
CA GLY A 168 -13.65 -6.03 5.34
C GLY A 168 -13.24 -5.49 3.97
N GLU A 169 -13.97 -5.91 2.92
CA GLU A 169 -13.87 -5.23 1.63
C GLU A 169 -14.68 -3.93 1.66
N SER A 170 -14.00 -2.81 1.41
CA SER A 170 -14.56 -1.46 1.53
C SER A 170 -14.08 -0.55 0.41
N ARG A 171 -14.78 0.58 0.19
CA ARG A 171 -14.32 1.68 -0.66
C ARG A 171 -14.06 2.92 0.19
N VAL A 172 -12.86 3.49 0.06
CA VAL A 172 -12.40 4.65 0.83
C VAL A 172 -11.73 5.63 -0.11
N GLY A 173 -12.29 6.85 -0.23
CA GLY A 173 -11.67 7.91 -1.02
C GLY A 173 -11.42 7.56 -2.50
N GLY A 174 -12.27 6.73 -3.10
CA GLY A 174 -12.11 6.24 -4.47
C GLY A 174 -11.37 4.90 -4.59
N CYS A 175 -10.53 4.56 -3.61
CA CYS A 175 -9.79 3.30 -3.57
C CYS A 175 -10.64 2.13 -3.06
N ARG A 176 -10.38 0.93 -3.57
CA ARG A 176 -10.87 -0.33 -3.01
C ARG A 176 -9.85 -0.83 -1.99
N ILE A 177 -10.33 -1.23 -0.82
CA ILE A 177 -9.54 -1.69 0.32
C ILE A 177 -9.95 -3.13 0.61
N TYR A 178 -9.02 -4.08 0.54
CA TYR A 178 -9.33 -5.51 0.68
C TYR A 178 -8.09 -6.33 1.05
N GLY A 179 -8.28 -7.57 1.48
CA GLY A 179 -7.20 -8.54 1.68
C GLY A 179 -6.85 -9.29 0.41
N VAL A 180 -5.71 -9.98 0.36
CA VAL A 180 -5.25 -10.72 -0.81
C VAL A 180 -6.25 -11.77 -1.35
N ASP A 181 -7.17 -12.24 -0.51
CA ASP A 181 -8.25 -13.15 -0.93
C ASP A 181 -9.23 -12.52 -1.95
N GLY A 182 -9.33 -11.19 -1.99
CA GLY A 182 -10.15 -10.43 -2.95
C GLY A 182 -9.41 -10.02 -4.22
N LEU A 183 -8.16 -10.48 -4.41
CA LEU A 183 -7.31 -10.13 -5.55
C LEU A 183 -7.73 -10.97 -6.78
N ASP A 184 -8.33 -10.29 -7.76
CA ASP A 184 -8.77 -10.87 -9.03
C ASP A 184 -7.56 -11.08 -9.98
N ILE A 185 -7.48 -12.24 -10.65
CA ILE A 185 -6.40 -12.62 -11.59
C ILE A 185 -6.97 -12.71 -13.00
#